data_AF-A0A0V0RLW3-F1
#
_entry.id   AF-A0A0V0RLW3-F1
#
_cell.length_a   1.000
_cell.length_b   1.000
_cell.length_c   1.000
_cell.angle_alpha   90.00
_cell.angle_beta   90.00
_cell.angle_gamma   90.00
#
_symmetry.space_group_name_H-M   'P 1'
#
loop_
_entity.id
_entity.type
_entity.pdbx_description
1 polymer ?
#
loop_
_entity_poly.entity_id
_entity_poly.type
_entity_poly.pdbx_seq_one_letter_code
_entity_poly.pdbx_strand_id
1 'polypeptide(L)'
;MAYVEASLFKNERTTRERAEKFVSKLYFTDCNLYGKIYGKTQPVKIFGCKIFGRAPFNEAMKEIEKFGEDVEVGFEMSPTWATYWFRITCTIPNDWIGEKVCFSWDSGSEVLVWNSNGTVSQGLSGDAGRTLYVLSNKVEPDQLEYIFYVEVACNTMFGAGSDDTIAPPNAFRKFFIKKAEIVVINEEAFQLYMDFDVLNSMISAMPADSPDRYKLKR
;
A
#
# COMPACT_ATOMS: atom_id res chain seq x y z
N MET A 1 -5.09 15.59 57.20
CA MET A 1 -5.06 15.57 55.71
C MET A 1 -5.72 14.28 55.26
N ALA A 2 -6.72 14.35 54.38
CA ALA A 2 -7.31 13.13 53.83
C ALA A 2 -6.32 12.48 52.88
N TYR A 3 -6.03 11.20 53.09
CA TYR A 3 -5.15 10.41 52.22
C TYR A 3 -5.90 10.18 50.91
N VAL A 4 -5.39 10.73 49.80
CA VAL A 4 -5.97 10.48 48.47
C VAL A 4 -5.24 9.28 47.89
N GLU A 5 -5.94 8.14 47.83
CA GLU A 5 -5.43 6.95 47.16
C GLU A 5 -5.65 7.09 45.65
N ALA A 6 -4.58 6.91 44.87
CA ALA A 6 -4.70 7.00 43.42
C ALA A 6 -5.54 5.83 42.88
N SER A 7 -6.49 6.12 41.99
CA SER A 7 -7.27 5.08 41.32
C SER A 7 -6.34 4.10 40.61
N LEU A 8 -6.44 2.81 40.97
CA LEU A 8 -5.77 1.70 40.27
C LEU A 8 -6.38 1.44 38.89
N PHE A 9 -7.50 2.10 38.56
CA PHE A 9 -8.22 1.96 37.30
C PHE A 9 -7.99 3.17 36.40
N LYS A 10 -7.51 2.90 35.18
CA LYS A 10 -7.44 3.91 34.10
C LYS A 10 -8.84 4.18 33.54
N ASN A 11 -9.10 5.42 33.17
CA ASN A 11 -10.33 5.79 32.48
C ASN A 11 -10.42 5.03 31.13
N GLU A 12 -11.55 4.35 30.89
CA GLU A 12 -11.74 3.51 29.71
C GLU A 12 -11.64 4.31 28.41
N ARG A 13 -12.36 5.44 28.32
CA ARG A 13 -12.37 6.28 27.13
C ARG A 13 -10.95 6.72 26.78
N THR A 14 -10.21 7.25 27.76
CA THR A 14 -8.83 7.71 27.56
C THR A 14 -7.90 6.57 27.13
N THR A 15 -8.05 5.39 27.70
CA THR A 15 -7.22 4.22 27.35
C THR A 15 -7.49 3.78 25.91
N ARG A 16 -8.76 3.71 25.51
CA ARG A 16 -9.16 3.35 24.15
C ARG A 16 -8.66 4.36 23.12
N GLU A 17 -8.89 5.65 23.35
CA GLU A 17 -8.41 6.70 22.42
C GLU A 17 -6.89 6.69 22.25
N ARG A 18 -6.13 6.35 23.30
CA ARG A 18 -4.68 6.21 23.19
C ARG A 18 -4.28 5.01 22.33
N ALA A 19 -4.94 3.86 22.49
CA ALA A 19 -4.69 2.68 21.68
C ALA A 19 -5.05 2.95 20.20
N GLU A 20 -6.19 3.58 19.92
CA GLU A 20 -6.60 3.99 18.57
C GLU A 20 -5.59 4.93 17.91
N LYS A 21 -5.05 5.90 18.66
CA LYS A 21 -4.01 6.82 18.17
C LYS A 21 -2.67 6.15 17.94
N PHE A 22 -2.33 5.12 18.72
CA PHE A 22 -1.08 4.38 18.60
C PHE A 22 -0.98 3.59 17.29
N VAL A 23 -2.11 3.11 16.76
CA VAL A 23 -2.18 2.40 15.46
C VAL A 23 -2.84 3.23 14.34
N SER A 24 -2.99 4.54 14.54
CA SER A 24 -3.70 5.38 13.58
C SER A 24 -2.91 5.56 12.28
N LYS A 25 -3.60 5.46 11.14
CA LYS A 25 -3.03 5.81 9.82
C LYS A 25 -2.95 7.32 9.57
N LEU A 26 -3.56 8.13 10.43
CA LEU A 26 -3.71 9.58 10.25
C LEU A 26 -3.01 10.40 11.34
N TYR A 27 -3.10 9.96 12.59
CA TYR A 27 -2.62 10.74 13.72
C TYR A 27 -1.27 10.24 14.21
N PHE A 28 -0.34 11.17 14.46
CA PHE A 28 0.98 10.88 15.04
C PHE A 28 1.81 9.89 14.22
N THR A 29 1.65 9.85 12.90
CA THR A 29 2.35 8.91 12.00
C THR A 29 3.86 9.13 11.95
N ASP A 30 4.37 10.21 12.54
CA ASP A 30 5.79 10.45 12.78
C ASP A 30 6.38 9.58 13.90
N CYS A 31 5.56 9.18 14.88
CA CYS A 31 6.01 8.51 16.10
C CYS A 31 5.18 7.29 16.54
N ASN A 32 3.98 7.10 16.02
CA ASN A 32 3.12 5.98 16.37
C ASN A 32 3.56 4.67 15.70
N LEU A 33 2.94 3.54 16.09
CA LEU A 33 3.35 2.22 15.61
C LEU A 33 3.15 2.06 14.10
N TYR A 34 2.04 2.55 13.56
CA TYR A 34 1.75 2.45 12.12
C TYR A 34 2.82 3.17 11.29
N GLY A 35 3.22 4.37 11.71
CA GLY A 35 4.29 5.14 11.09
C GLY A 35 5.65 4.44 11.10
N LYS A 36 5.92 3.56 12.09
CA LYS A 36 7.16 2.79 12.17
C LYS A 36 7.21 1.59 11.23
N ILE A 37 6.10 1.20 10.60
CA ILE A 37 6.06 0.12 9.61
C ILE A 37 6.89 0.50 8.37
N TYR A 38 6.79 1.76 7.95
CA TYR A 38 7.41 2.24 6.71
C TYR A 38 8.72 2.96 7.05
N GLY A 39 9.81 2.44 6.51
CA GLY A 39 11.16 2.98 6.70
C GLY A 39 11.58 3.92 5.57
N LYS A 40 12.84 3.80 5.19
CA LYS A 40 13.45 4.55 4.09
C LYS A 40 12.72 4.28 2.76
N THR A 41 12.62 5.30 1.90
CA THR A 41 12.04 5.17 0.56
C THR A 41 12.98 5.71 -0.51
N GLN A 42 12.80 5.24 -1.75
CA GLN A 42 13.49 5.76 -2.93
C GLN A 42 12.57 5.68 -4.15
N PRO A 43 12.51 6.73 -4.99
CA PRO A 43 11.71 6.69 -6.21
C PRO A 43 12.22 5.62 -7.19
N VAL A 44 11.32 5.10 -8.01
CA VAL A 44 11.65 4.20 -9.13
C VAL A 44 11.64 4.94 -10.46
N LYS A 45 12.28 4.37 -11.48
CA LYS A 45 12.12 4.82 -12.87
C LYS A 45 10.89 4.16 -13.47
N ILE A 46 10.07 4.95 -14.16
CA ILE A 46 8.82 4.50 -14.78
C ILE A 46 8.90 4.87 -16.26
N PHE A 47 8.80 3.87 -17.14
CA PHE A 47 8.82 4.07 -18.58
C PHE A 47 7.68 3.29 -19.22
N GLY A 48 6.82 3.94 -19.98
CA GLY A 48 5.65 3.25 -20.51
C GLY A 48 4.74 4.12 -21.34
N CYS A 49 3.60 3.54 -21.72
CA CYS A 49 2.61 4.21 -22.56
C CYS A 49 1.21 3.66 -22.32
N LYS A 50 0.23 4.34 -22.91
CA LYS A 50 -1.13 3.83 -23.07
C LYS A 50 -1.15 2.75 -24.15
N ILE A 51 -1.86 1.66 -23.90
CA ILE A 51 -2.10 0.60 -24.89
C ILE A 51 -3.56 0.60 -25.33
N PHE A 52 -3.80 0.35 -26.63
CA PHE A 52 -5.14 0.22 -27.16
C PHE A 52 -5.73 -1.16 -26.83
N GLY A 53 -6.87 -1.18 -26.13
CA GLY A 53 -7.50 -2.41 -25.67
C GLY A 53 -6.75 -3.07 -24.52
N ARG A 54 -6.91 -4.39 -24.37
CA ARG A 54 -6.16 -5.23 -23.42
C ARG A 54 -5.17 -6.06 -24.24
N ALA A 55 -3.88 -5.88 -23.98
CA ALA A 55 -2.82 -6.57 -24.71
C ALA A 55 -2.17 -7.63 -23.82
N PRO A 56 -1.87 -8.84 -24.35
CA PRO A 56 -0.98 -9.78 -23.69
C PRO A 56 0.42 -9.17 -23.50
N PHE A 57 1.15 -9.67 -22.49
CA PHE A 57 2.48 -9.16 -22.11
C PHE A 57 3.41 -8.90 -23.31
N ASN A 58 3.58 -9.86 -24.22
CA ASN A 58 4.50 -9.74 -25.35
C ASN A 58 4.12 -8.63 -26.34
N GLU A 59 2.83 -8.35 -26.52
CA GLU A 59 2.35 -7.24 -27.35
C GLU A 59 2.57 -5.92 -26.63
N ALA A 60 2.28 -5.89 -25.32
CA ALA A 60 2.52 -4.72 -24.50
C ALA A 60 3.99 -4.28 -24.50
N MET A 61 4.93 -5.23 -24.44
CA MET A 61 6.36 -4.92 -24.48
C MET A 61 6.77 -4.25 -25.78
N LYS A 62 6.26 -4.71 -26.93
CA LYS A 62 6.54 -4.11 -28.25
C LYS A 62 6.02 -2.67 -28.32
N GLU A 63 4.83 -2.43 -27.77
CA GLU A 63 4.23 -1.10 -27.73
C GLU A 63 5.02 -0.16 -26.82
N ILE A 64 5.44 -0.62 -25.63
CA ILE A 64 6.32 0.16 -24.73
C ILE A 64 7.65 0.48 -25.40
N GLU A 65 8.28 -0.46 -26.10
CA GLU A 65 9.54 -0.20 -26.80
C GLU A 65 9.39 0.85 -27.92
N LYS A 66 8.25 0.87 -28.59
CA LYS A 66 8.01 1.74 -29.74
C LYS A 66 7.48 3.13 -29.36
N PHE A 67 6.66 3.21 -28.33
CA PHE A 67 5.89 4.41 -27.97
C PHE A 67 6.05 4.82 -26.51
N GLY A 68 6.83 4.09 -25.72
CA GLY A 68 7.05 4.39 -24.32
C GLY A 68 7.79 5.71 -24.13
N GLU A 69 7.45 6.39 -23.04
CA GLU A 69 8.11 7.60 -22.57
C GLU A 69 8.39 7.49 -21.07
N ASP A 70 9.35 8.28 -20.59
CA ASP A 70 9.59 8.41 -19.15
C ASP A 70 8.42 9.15 -18.52
N VAL A 71 7.92 8.63 -17.39
CA VAL A 71 6.81 9.22 -16.65
C VAL A 71 7.16 9.37 -15.18
N GLU A 72 6.49 10.30 -14.51
CA GLU A 72 6.72 10.62 -13.10
C GLU A 72 5.45 10.43 -12.26
N VAL A 73 5.62 10.43 -10.94
CA VAL A 73 4.49 10.57 -10.01
C VAL A 73 3.74 11.86 -10.34
N GLY A 74 2.42 11.76 -10.46
CA GLY A 74 1.54 12.81 -10.98
C GLY A 74 1.09 12.59 -12.43
N PHE A 75 1.65 11.62 -13.15
CA PHE A 75 1.22 11.29 -14.52
C PHE A 75 -0.27 10.91 -14.57
N GLU A 76 -1.00 11.56 -15.49
CA GLU A 76 -2.43 11.34 -15.72
C GLU A 76 -2.66 10.13 -16.63
N MET A 77 -3.52 9.21 -16.20
CA MET A 77 -3.99 8.06 -16.97
C MET A 77 -5.48 8.17 -17.21
N SER A 78 -5.86 8.21 -18.49
CA SER A 78 -7.24 8.39 -18.93
C SER A 78 -7.49 7.80 -20.35
N PRO A 79 -8.75 7.64 -20.78
CA PRO A 79 -9.99 7.75 -20.00
C PRO A 79 -10.24 6.50 -19.14
N THR A 80 -11.42 6.42 -18.54
CA THR A 80 -11.95 5.22 -17.90
C THR A 80 -11.81 3.99 -18.81
N TRP A 81 -11.45 2.86 -18.23
CA TRP A 81 -11.21 1.56 -18.90
C TRP A 81 -9.96 1.51 -19.78
N ALA A 82 -9.23 2.61 -19.94
CA ALA A 82 -7.92 2.57 -20.60
C ALA A 82 -6.95 1.61 -19.89
N THR A 83 -5.99 1.11 -20.65
CA THR A 83 -4.88 0.31 -20.13
C THR A 83 -3.59 1.11 -20.33
N TYR A 84 -2.79 1.18 -19.28
CA TYR A 84 -1.41 1.67 -19.37
C TYR A 84 -0.48 0.54 -18.96
N TRP A 85 0.69 0.49 -19.59
CA TRP A 85 1.73 -0.43 -19.23
C TRP A 85 3.00 0.34 -18.94
N PHE A 86 3.63 0.03 -17.81
CA PHE A 86 4.87 0.65 -17.39
C PHE A 86 5.90 -0.41 -17.05
N ARG A 87 7.10 -0.25 -17.59
CA ARG A 87 8.32 -0.87 -17.10
C ARG A 87 8.79 -0.09 -15.87
N ILE A 88 9.01 -0.81 -14.80
CA ILE A 88 9.57 -0.28 -13.56
C ILE A 88 11.02 -0.76 -13.45
N THR A 89 11.93 0.18 -13.27
CA THR A 89 13.35 -0.11 -13.02
C THR A 89 13.77 0.56 -11.73
N CYS A 90 14.39 -0.21 -10.83
CA CYS A 90 14.92 0.33 -9.58
C CYS A 90 16.14 -0.45 -9.10
N THR A 91 16.99 0.25 -8.36
CA THR A 91 18.17 -0.30 -7.70
C THR A 91 18.00 -0.11 -6.21
N ILE A 92 18.06 -1.20 -5.45
CA ILE A 92 18.04 -1.16 -3.98
C ILE A 92 19.41 -0.69 -3.49
N PRO A 93 19.48 0.35 -2.65
CA PRO A 93 20.74 0.80 -2.04
C PRO A 93 21.46 -0.29 -1.25
N ASN A 94 22.80 -0.28 -1.29
CA ASN A 94 23.62 -1.22 -0.52
C ASN A 94 23.36 -1.16 1.00
N ASP A 95 22.99 0.00 1.54
CA ASP A 95 22.68 0.16 2.97
C ASP A 95 21.31 -0.43 3.37
N TRP A 96 20.58 -1.03 2.43
CA TRP A 96 19.32 -1.77 2.68
C TRP A 96 19.51 -3.29 2.58
N ILE A 97 20.74 -3.78 2.39
CA ILE A 97 21.03 -5.23 2.41
C ILE A 97 20.59 -5.80 3.77
N GLY A 98 19.88 -6.93 3.73
CA GLY A 98 19.28 -7.57 4.90
C GLY A 98 17.89 -7.05 5.28
N GLU A 99 17.41 -5.95 4.68
CA GLU A 99 16.08 -5.40 4.93
C GLU A 99 15.01 -6.10 4.08
N LYS A 100 13.74 -6.01 4.51
CA LYS A 100 12.59 -6.34 3.67
C LYS A 100 12.23 -5.13 2.82
N VAL A 101 12.20 -5.30 1.50
CA VAL A 101 11.91 -4.21 0.56
C VAL A 101 10.71 -4.55 -0.29
N CYS A 102 9.79 -3.59 -0.36
CA CYS A 102 8.60 -3.64 -1.20
C CYS A 102 8.64 -2.53 -2.24
N PHE A 103 8.03 -2.78 -3.39
CA PHE A 103 7.55 -1.75 -4.29
C PHE A 103 6.19 -1.25 -3.80
N SER A 104 6.06 0.06 -3.63
CA SER A 104 4.81 0.73 -3.28
C SER A 104 4.26 1.48 -4.49
N TRP A 105 3.06 1.10 -4.91
CA TRP A 105 2.34 1.72 -6.01
C TRP A 105 0.92 2.08 -5.59
N ASP A 106 0.51 3.30 -5.89
CA ASP A 106 -0.88 3.74 -5.78
C ASP A 106 -1.26 4.63 -6.95
N SER A 107 -2.21 4.17 -7.75
CA SER A 107 -2.88 4.95 -8.79
C SER A 107 -4.37 5.18 -8.52
N GLY A 108 -4.87 4.69 -7.38
CA GLY A 108 -6.30 4.60 -7.08
C GLY A 108 -7.08 3.72 -8.07
N SER A 109 -6.39 2.78 -8.72
CA SER A 109 -6.94 1.91 -9.75
C SER A 109 -6.50 0.46 -9.54
N GLU A 110 -7.04 -0.46 -10.36
CA GLU A 110 -6.56 -1.84 -10.45
C GLU A 110 -5.23 -1.90 -11.21
N VAL A 111 -4.31 -2.70 -10.70
CA VAL A 111 -2.96 -2.86 -11.25
C VAL A 111 -2.54 -4.32 -11.16
N LEU A 112 -1.86 -4.81 -12.18
CA LEU A 112 -1.28 -6.15 -12.21
C LEU A 112 0.24 -6.06 -12.36
N VAL A 113 0.96 -6.69 -11.42
CA VAL A 113 2.41 -6.78 -11.45
C VAL A 113 2.84 -8.01 -12.24
N TRP A 114 3.75 -7.80 -13.18
CA TRP A 114 4.33 -8.82 -14.05
C TRP A 114 5.83 -8.89 -13.84
N ASN A 115 6.37 -10.10 -13.75
CA ASN A 115 7.82 -10.31 -13.72
C ASN A 115 8.44 -10.04 -15.10
N SER A 116 9.75 -9.88 -15.15
CA SER A 116 10.48 -9.61 -16.40
C SER A 116 10.35 -10.70 -17.48
N ASN A 117 10.01 -11.92 -17.07
CA ASN A 117 9.77 -13.06 -17.96
C ASN A 117 8.31 -13.16 -18.46
N GLY A 118 7.44 -12.21 -18.12
CA GLY A 118 6.04 -12.18 -18.53
C GLY A 118 5.09 -13.03 -17.69
N THR A 119 5.52 -13.58 -16.54
CA THR A 119 4.61 -14.25 -15.61
C THR A 119 3.91 -13.24 -14.71
N VAL A 120 2.61 -13.42 -14.49
CA VAL A 120 1.84 -12.65 -13.51
C VAL A 120 2.36 -12.94 -12.10
N SER A 121 2.50 -11.90 -11.29
CA SER A 121 2.94 -12.00 -9.89
C SER A 121 1.82 -11.66 -8.90
N GLN A 122 1.33 -10.41 -8.88
CA GLN A 122 0.34 -9.98 -7.90
C GLN A 122 -0.57 -8.86 -8.45
N GLY A 123 -1.85 -8.86 -8.07
CA GLY A 123 -2.73 -7.70 -8.23
C GLY A 123 -2.57 -6.68 -7.09
N LEU A 124 -2.64 -5.39 -7.43
CA LEU A 124 -2.71 -4.26 -6.51
C LEU A 124 -4.00 -3.48 -6.78
N SER A 125 -4.56 -2.89 -5.73
CA SER A 125 -5.80 -2.11 -5.77
C SER A 125 -5.67 -0.98 -4.76
N GLY A 126 -5.29 0.21 -5.24
CA GLY A 126 -5.03 1.36 -4.37
C GLY A 126 -6.27 1.80 -3.58
N ASP A 127 -7.45 1.70 -4.18
CA ASP A 127 -8.76 1.98 -3.58
C ASP A 127 -9.15 0.99 -2.47
N ALA A 128 -8.65 -0.25 -2.53
CA ALA A 128 -8.85 -1.26 -1.49
C ALA A 128 -7.66 -1.38 -0.51
N GLY A 129 -6.67 -0.47 -0.61
CA GLY A 129 -5.52 -0.43 0.29
C GLY A 129 -4.42 -1.46 0.02
N ARG A 130 -4.47 -2.18 -1.12
CA ARG A 130 -3.42 -3.13 -1.52
C ARG A 130 -2.43 -2.44 -2.45
N THR A 131 -1.40 -1.82 -1.88
CA THR A 131 -0.44 -0.96 -2.59
C THR A 131 1.00 -1.45 -2.53
N LEU A 132 1.27 -2.61 -1.91
CA LEU A 132 2.61 -3.16 -1.75
C LEU A 132 2.79 -4.47 -2.54
N TYR A 133 3.94 -4.56 -3.21
CA TYR A 133 4.46 -5.77 -3.82
C TYR A 133 5.85 -6.07 -3.25
N VAL A 134 6.07 -7.27 -2.72
CA VAL A 134 7.36 -7.63 -2.10
C VAL A 134 8.40 -7.87 -3.20
N LEU A 135 9.48 -7.10 -3.20
CA LEU A 135 10.63 -7.34 -4.08
C LEU A 135 11.61 -8.31 -3.45
N SER A 136 11.85 -8.17 -2.15
CA SER A 136 12.61 -9.12 -1.36
C SER A 136 12.15 -9.14 0.10
N ASN A 137 12.06 -10.33 0.67
CA ASN A 137 11.86 -10.49 2.12
C ASN A 137 13.13 -10.18 2.92
N LYS A 138 14.29 -10.30 2.27
CA LYS A 138 15.61 -9.99 2.82
C LYS A 138 16.54 -9.72 1.66
N VAL A 139 16.96 -8.47 1.47
CA VAL A 139 17.80 -8.09 0.34
C VAL A 139 19.16 -8.78 0.45
N GLU A 140 19.56 -9.47 -0.61
CA GLU A 140 20.86 -10.12 -0.73
C GLU A 140 21.82 -9.22 -1.52
N PRO A 141 23.14 -9.25 -1.24
CA PRO A 141 24.12 -8.35 -1.86
C PRO A 141 24.28 -8.54 -3.37
N ASP A 142 23.87 -9.69 -3.92
CA ASP A 142 23.96 -10.03 -5.34
C ASP A 142 22.67 -9.72 -6.13
N GLN A 143 21.60 -9.30 -5.46
CA GLN A 143 20.32 -8.97 -6.09
C GLN A 143 19.82 -7.58 -5.66
N LEU A 144 20.39 -6.54 -6.26
CA LEU A 144 20.02 -5.14 -6.01
C LEU A 144 19.24 -4.50 -7.16
N GLU A 145 19.37 -5.02 -8.37
CA GLU A 145 18.73 -4.47 -9.57
C GLU A 145 17.43 -5.20 -9.89
N TYR A 146 16.34 -4.45 -10.06
CA TYR A 146 15.01 -4.99 -10.34
C TYR A 146 14.42 -4.33 -11.58
N ILE A 147 13.93 -5.19 -12.49
CA ILE A 147 13.11 -4.81 -13.64
C ILE A 147 11.86 -5.67 -13.62
N PHE A 148 10.70 -5.03 -13.63
CA PHE A 148 9.39 -5.67 -13.69
C PHE A 148 8.40 -4.71 -14.36
N TYR A 149 7.15 -5.14 -14.51
CA TYR A 149 6.15 -4.35 -15.21
C TYR A 149 4.87 -4.24 -14.40
N VAL A 150 4.16 -3.15 -14.61
CA VAL A 150 2.82 -2.95 -14.10
C VAL A 150 1.87 -2.66 -15.26
N GLU A 151 0.81 -3.44 -15.33
CA GLU A 151 -0.36 -3.16 -16.16
C GLU A 151 -1.38 -2.43 -15.29
N VAL A 152 -1.76 -1.22 -15.68
CA VAL A 152 -2.72 -0.39 -14.96
C VAL A 152 -4.02 -0.33 -15.75
N ALA A 153 -5.11 -0.74 -15.12
CA ALA A 153 -6.45 -0.59 -15.67
C ALA A 153 -7.12 0.64 -15.04
N CYS A 154 -7.57 1.59 -15.87
CA CYS A 154 -8.20 2.84 -15.42
C CYS A 154 -9.64 2.61 -14.90
N ASN A 155 -9.75 1.89 -13.80
CA ASN A 155 -10.96 1.62 -13.03
C ASN A 155 -10.60 1.23 -11.59
N THR A 156 -11.56 1.34 -10.67
CA THR A 156 -11.47 0.86 -9.29
C THR A 156 -11.95 -0.59 -9.20
N MET A 157 -11.83 -1.20 -8.02
CA MET A 157 -12.27 -2.59 -7.75
C MET A 157 -13.74 -2.85 -8.13
N PHE A 158 -14.58 -1.82 -8.03
CA PHE A 158 -16.00 -1.89 -8.37
C PHE A 158 -16.36 -1.08 -9.62
N GLY A 159 -15.39 -0.92 -10.54
CA GLY A 159 -15.60 -0.26 -11.82
C GLY A 159 -15.28 1.23 -11.79
N ALA A 160 -16.18 2.08 -12.28
CA ALA A 160 -15.88 3.51 -12.45
C ALA A 160 -17.10 4.41 -12.28
N GLY A 161 -18.00 4.05 -11.36
CA GLY A 161 -19.13 4.89 -10.97
C GLY A 161 -18.68 6.31 -10.58
N SER A 162 -19.52 7.30 -10.85
CA SER A 162 -19.22 8.71 -10.59
C SER A 162 -19.17 9.00 -9.08
N ASP A 163 -20.29 8.73 -8.39
CA ASP A 163 -20.55 9.17 -7.01
C ASP A 163 -21.00 8.03 -6.08
N ASP A 164 -21.36 6.88 -6.66
CA ASP A 164 -21.74 5.65 -5.97
C ASP A 164 -21.25 4.44 -6.77
N THR A 165 -20.98 3.34 -6.08
CA THR A 165 -20.55 2.04 -6.61
C THR A 165 -21.51 1.44 -7.64
N ILE A 166 -22.80 1.77 -7.59
CA ILE A 166 -23.82 1.29 -8.54
C ILE A 166 -24.23 2.33 -9.60
N ALA A 167 -23.62 3.52 -9.56
CA ALA A 167 -23.92 4.56 -10.54
C ALA A 167 -23.35 4.20 -11.93
N PRO A 168 -23.94 4.73 -13.02
CA PRO A 168 -23.36 4.60 -14.35
C PRO A 168 -21.88 5.04 -14.37
N PRO A 169 -21.00 4.35 -15.11
CA PRO A 169 -19.60 4.72 -15.16
C PRO A 169 -19.37 6.13 -15.72
N ASN A 170 -18.54 6.92 -15.05
CA ASN A 170 -18.03 8.17 -15.61
C ASN A 170 -17.00 7.84 -16.69
N ALA A 171 -17.30 8.10 -17.96
CA ALA A 171 -16.40 7.80 -19.08
C ALA A 171 -15.10 8.64 -19.08
N PHE A 172 -15.08 9.78 -18.40
CA PHE A 172 -13.97 10.73 -18.41
C PHE A 172 -13.21 10.79 -17.07
N ARG A 173 -13.34 9.74 -16.25
CA ARG A 173 -12.60 9.66 -15.00
C ARG A 173 -11.10 9.63 -15.29
N LYS A 174 -10.35 10.37 -14.49
CA LYS A 174 -8.91 10.48 -14.55
C LYS A 174 -8.30 9.73 -13.37
N PHE A 175 -7.22 9.03 -13.63
CA PHE A 175 -6.39 8.35 -12.64
C PHE A 175 -5.01 9.00 -12.67
N PHE A 176 -4.30 8.94 -11.56
CA PHE A 176 -2.97 9.55 -11.45
C PHE A 176 -2.06 8.59 -10.74
N ILE A 177 -0.80 8.49 -11.15
CA ILE A 177 0.22 7.80 -10.34
C ILE A 177 0.46 8.67 -9.10
N LYS A 178 -0.10 8.28 -7.95
CA LYS A 178 0.04 9.02 -6.68
C LYS A 178 1.29 8.61 -5.93
N LYS A 179 1.73 7.37 -6.13
CA LYS A 179 2.92 6.80 -5.49
C LYS A 179 3.55 5.73 -6.39
N ALA A 180 4.87 5.77 -6.49
CA ALA A 180 5.70 4.79 -7.17
C ALA A 180 7.13 4.85 -6.59
N GLU A 181 7.43 4.00 -5.61
CA GLU A 181 8.69 4.02 -4.88
C GLU A 181 9.03 2.61 -4.36
N ILE A 182 10.30 2.34 -4.06
CA ILE A 182 10.67 1.23 -3.18
C ILE A 182 10.70 1.72 -1.73
N VAL A 183 10.31 0.85 -0.81
CA VAL A 183 10.18 1.14 0.62
C VAL A 183 10.69 -0.02 1.45
N VAL A 184 11.49 0.29 2.48
CA VAL A 184 11.85 -0.66 3.53
C VAL A 184 10.65 -0.88 4.45
N ILE A 185 10.32 -2.13 4.71
CA ILE A 185 9.26 -2.52 5.66
C ILE A 185 9.89 -3.04 6.94
N ASN A 186 9.58 -2.39 8.06
CA ASN A 186 9.88 -2.92 9.38
C ASN A 186 8.88 -4.02 9.72
N GLU A 187 9.31 -5.27 9.53
CA GLU A 187 8.47 -6.44 9.76
C GLU A 187 8.04 -6.56 11.24
N GLU A 188 8.93 -6.26 12.19
CA GLU A 188 8.59 -6.34 13.62
C GLU A 188 7.50 -5.34 14.00
N ALA A 189 7.59 -4.11 13.50
CA ALA A 189 6.55 -3.10 13.68
C ALA A 189 5.23 -3.50 13.01
N PHE A 190 5.29 -4.12 11.83
CA PHE A 190 4.12 -4.63 11.13
C PHE A 190 3.43 -5.76 11.90
N GLN A 191 4.17 -6.75 12.39
CA GLN A 191 3.61 -7.84 13.20
C GLN A 191 2.98 -7.30 14.48
N LEU A 192 3.67 -6.40 15.19
CA LEU A 192 3.12 -5.77 16.38
C LEU A 192 1.86 -4.94 16.07
N TYR A 193 1.82 -4.25 14.92
CA TYR A 193 0.65 -3.52 14.48
C TYR A 193 -0.54 -4.48 14.27
N MET A 194 -0.32 -5.62 13.61
CA MET A 194 -1.35 -6.63 13.38
C MET A 194 -1.86 -7.21 14.71
N ASP A 195 -0.97 -7.50 15.66
CA ASP A 195 -1.36 -7.96 16.99
C ASP A 195 -2.26 -6.93 17.69
N PHE A 196 -1.88 -5.64 17.67
CA PHE A 196 -2.68 -4.56 18.24
C PHE A 196 -4.03 -4.38 17.52
N ASP A 197 -4.07 -4.50 16.20
CA ASP A 197 -5.30 -4.36 15.40
C ASP A 197 -6.30 -5.47 15.74
N VAL A 198 -5.83 -6.71 15.84
CA VAL A 198 -6.64 -7.87 16.26
C VAL A 198 -7.13 -7.68 17.71
N LEU A 199 -6.24 -7.31 18.64
CA LEU A 199 -6.61 -7.09 20.04
C LEU A 199 -7.65 -5.99 20.22
N ASN A 200 -7.49 -4.85 19.53
CA ASN A 200 -8.44 -3.75 19.55
C ASN A 200 -9.80 -4.17 18.97
N SER A 201 -9.79 -4.96 17.91
CA SER A 201 -11.00 -5.52 17.30
C SER A 201 -11.73 -6.45 18.27
N MET A 202 -11.00 -7.32 18.97
CA MET A 202 -11.55 -8.19 20.00
C MET A 202 -12.17 -7.39 21.16
N ILE A 203 -11.48 -6.39 21.70
CA ILE A 203 -11.97 -5.52 22.78
C ILE A 203 -13.26 -4.79 22.39
N SER A 204 -13.35 -4.38 21.12
CA SER A 204 -14.50 -3.65 20.57
C SER A 204 -15.70 -4.56 20.35
N ALA A 205 -15.48 -5.83 20.03
CA ALA A 205 -16.54 -6.83 19.84
C ALA A 205 -17.05 -7.45 21.15
N MET A 206 -16.28 -7.40 22.25
CA MET A 206 -16.65 -7.99 23.53
C MET A 206 -17.68 -7.14 24.32
N PRO A 207 -18.58 -7.78 25.10
CA PRO A 207 -19.46 -7.09 26.03
C PRO A 207 -18.70 -6.22 27.03
N ALA A 208 -19.30 -5.09 27.42
CA ALA A 208 -18.60 -4.08 28.20
C ALA A 208 -18.17 -4.56 29.59
N ASP A 209 -18.92 -5.50 30.15
CA ASP A 209 -18.79 -6.14 31.47
C ASP A 209 -17.95 -7.42 31.45
N SER A 210 -17.44 -7.84 30.28
CA SER A 210 -16.57 -9.03 30.18
C SER A 210 -15.26 -8.83 30.97
N PRO A 211 -14.91 -9.72 31.91
CA PRO A 211 -13.64 -9.65 32.63
C PRO A 211 -12.42 -9.72 31.72
N ASP A 212 -12.51 -10.45 30.61
CA ASP A 212 -11.41 -10.60 29.66
C ASP A 212 -11.17 -9.31 28.87
N ARG A 213 -12.21 -8.51 28.63
CA ARG A 213 -12.09 -7.18 28.03
C ARG A 213 -11.23 -6.25 28.89
N TYR A 214 -11.25 -6.41 30.21
CA TYR A 214 -10.37 -5.64 31.11
C TYR A 214 -8.92 -6.13 31.06
N LYS A 215 -8.69 -7.44 30.93
CA LYS A 215 -7.34 -8.00 30.79
C LYS A 215 -6.65 -7.52 29.51
N LEU A 216 -7.37 -7.54 28.38
CA LEU A 216 -6.81 -7.12 27.09
C LEU A 216 -6.51 -5.61 27.00
N LYS A 217 -7.12 -4.78 27.86
CA LYS A 217 -6.86 -3.34 27.94
C LYS A 217 -5.62 -2.98 28.78
N ARG A 218 -5.08 -3.92 29.55
CA ARG A 218 -3.89 -3.71 30.40
C ARG A 218 -2.63 -3.92 29.60
#